data_AF-A0AA35WEV0-F1
#
_entry.id   AF-A0AA35WEV0-F1
#
_cell.length_a   1.000
_cell.length_b   1.000
_cell.length_c   1.000
_cell.angle_alpha   90.00
_cell.angle_beta   90.00
_cell.angle_gamma   90.00
#
_symmetry.space_group_name_H-M   'P 1'
#
loop_
_entity.id
_entity.type
_entity.pdbx_description
1 polymer ?
#
loop_
_entity_poly.entity_id
_entity_poly.type
_entity_poly.pdbx_seq_one_letter_code
_entity_poly.pdbx_strand_id
1 'polypeptide(L)' 'MVLSGTNCPVQAGVQEVAEATVRCFRRAIPAAVPGIVFLSGGQSAKLATEHLNAMNAIGNCPMGT' A
#
# COMPACT_ATOMS: atom_id res chain seq x y z
N MET A 1 -2.64 -4.55 0.76
CA MET A 1 -1.66 -3.90 -0.14
C MET A 1 -1.67 -4.63 -1.47
N VAL A 2 -1.33 -3.96 -2.56
CA VAL A 2 -1.13 -4.61 -3.85
C VAL A 2 0.29 -5.19 -3.86
N LEU A 3 0.40 -6.51 -3.73
CA LEU A 3 1.67 -7.22 -3.58
C LEU A 3 1.84 -8.25 -4.70
N SER A 4 3.09 -8.59 -5.00
CA SER A 4 3.41 -9.80 -5.77
C SER A 4 2.93 -11.03 -5.00
N GLY A 5 2.53 -12.08 -5.73
CA GLY A 5 2.18 -13.36 -5.11
C GLY A 5 3.38 -13.92 -4.33
N THR A 6 3.10 -14.67 -3.25
CA THR A 6 4.13 -15.28 -2.40
C THR A 6 5.08 -16.22 -3.15
N ASN A 7 4.59 -16.87 -4.21
CA ASN A 7 5.38 -17.76 -5.07
C ASN A 7 5.97 -17.07 -6.31
N CYS A 8 5.85 -15.74 -6.41
CA CYS A 8 6.39 -15.01 -7.56
C CYS A 8 7.92 -14.90 -7.43
N PRO A 9 8.70 -15.32 -8.44
CA PRO A 9 10.16 -15.26 -8.38
C PRO A 9 10.69 -13.82 -8.33
N VAL A 10 9.92 -12.85 -8.83
CA VAL A 10 10.24 -11.43 -8.79
C VAL A 10 9.26 -10.73 -7.84
N GLN A 11 9.80 -10.18 -6.76
CA GLN A 11 9.04 -9.41 -5.80
C GLN A 11 9.13 -7.91 -6.15
N ALA A 12 7.99 -7.24 -6.16
CA ALA A 12 7.92 -5.80 -6.40
C ALA A 12 8.65 -5.04 -5.28
N GLY A 13 9.27 -3.92 -5.65
CA GLY A 13 9.93 -3.05 -4.68
C GLY A 13 8.91 -2.29 -3.81
N VAL A 14 9.39 -1.75 -2.69
CA VAL A 14 8.54 -1.03 -1.72
C VAL A 14 7.78 0.14 -2.36
N GLN A 15 8.46 0.92 -3.21
CA GLN A 15 7.85 2.06 -3.90
C GLN A 15 6.82 1.64 -4.94
N GLU A 16 7.10 0.57 -5.69
CA GLU A 16 6.18 0.04 -6.69
C GLU A 16 4.89 -0.48 -6.05
N VAL A 17 5.02 -1.21 -4.94
CA VAL A 17 3.89 -1.66 -4.11
C VAL A 17 3.07 -0.45 -3.62
N ALA A 18 3.74 0.59 -3.13
CA ALA A 18 3.09 1.78 -2.63
C ALA A 18 2.29 2.51 -3.73
N GLU A 19 2.91 2.77 -4.88
CA GLU A 19 2.26 3.42 -6.02
C GLU A 19 1.11 2.59 -6.60
N ALA A 20 1.30 1.28 -6.76
CA ALA A 20 0.23 0.38 -7.21
C ALA A 20 -0.96 0.38 -6.24
N THR A 21 -0.68 0.38 -4.94
CA THR A 21 -1.72 0.40 -3.90
C THR A 21 -2.50 1.71 -3.89
N VAL A 22 -1.82 2.87 -3.90
CA VAL A 22 -2.49 4.18 -3.93
C VAL A 22 -3.28 4.37 -5.22
N ARG A 23 -2.76 3.92 -6.36
CA ARG A 23 -3.50 3.95 -7.64
C ARG A 23 -4.79 3.12 -7.58
N CYS A 24 -4.74 1.95 -6.95
CA CYS A 24 -5.93 1.11 -6.77
C CYS A 24 -7.00 1.83 -5.94
N PHE A 25 -6.60 2.46 -4.83
CA PHE A 25 -7.53 3.20 -3.97
C PHE A 25 -8.17 4.38 -4.67
N ARG A 26 -7.39 5.19 -5.40
CA ARG A 26 -7.94 6.33 -6.15
C ARG A 26 -8.98 5.93 -7.20
N ARG A 27 -8.92 4.69 -7.70
CA ARG A 27 -9.88 4.17 -8.70
C ARG A 27 -11.10 3.51 -8.07
N ALA A 28 -10.94 2.87 -6.92
CA ALA A 28 -11.96 2.01 -6.34
C ALA A 28 -12.67 2.62 -5.13
N ILE A 29 -12.04 3.56 -4.42
CA ILE A 29 -12.50 4.04 -3.12
C ILE A 29 -12.92 5.51 -3.24
N PRO A 30 -14.18 5.84 -2.95
CA PRO A 30 -14.63 7.23 -2.91
C PRO A 30 -13.87 8.05 -1.86
N ALA A 31 -13.63 9.33 -2.15
CA ALA A 31 -12.96 10.26 -1.23
C ALA A 31 -13.70 10.48 0.10
N ALA A 32 -14.95 10.03 0.20
CA ALA A 32 -15.75 10.09 1.43
C ALA A 32 -15.30 9.08 2.50
N VAL A 33 -14.48 8.08 2.14
CA VAL A 33 -13.95 7.11 3.12
C VAL A 33 -12.80 7.76 3.88
N PRO A 34 -12.90 7.97 5.21
CA PRO A 34 -11.98 8.81 5.96
C PRO A 34 -10.62 8.16 6.25
N GLY A 35 -10.49 6.85 6.03
CA GLY A 35 -9.24 6.13 6.25
C GLY A 35 -9.35 4.66 5.88
N ILE A 36 -8.22 4.02 5.65
CA ILE A 36 -8.12 2.60 5.30
C ILE A 36 -7.06 1.97 6.21
N VAL A 37 -7.44 0.89 6.89
CA VAL A 37 -6.53 0.13 7.77
C VAL A 37 -6.02 -1.10 7.03
N PHE A 38 -4.71 -1.33 7.08
CA PHE A 38 -4.08 -2.45 6.39
C PHE A 38 -3.90 -3.70 7.26
N LEU A 39 -4.11 -4.85 6.64
CA LEU A 39 -3.63 -6.13 7.13
C LEU A 39 -2.24 -6.41 6.54
N SER A 40 -1.28 -6.83 7.36
CA SER A 40 0.11 -7.10 6.95
C SER A 40 0.26 -8.31 6.03
N GLY A 41 -0.72 -9.23 6.03
CA GLY A 41 -0.84 -10.31 5.04
C GLY A 41 0.33 -11.30 5.01
N GLY A 42 1.05 -11.46 6.12
CA GLY A 42 2.20 -12.38 6.22
C GLY A 42 3.57 -11.73 5.95
N GLN A 43 3.61 -10.40 5.74
CA GLN A 43 4.86 -9.66 5.70
C GLN A 43 5.52 -9.58 7.09
N SER A 44 6.85 -9.43 7.11
CA SER A 44 7.55 -9.06 8.34
C SER A 44 7.09 -7.69 8.83
N ALA A 45 7.14 -7.45 10.14
CA ALA A 45 6.72 -6.17 10.73
C ALA A 45 7.47 -4.98 10.12
N LYS A 46 8.78 -5.14 9.87
CA LYS A 46 9.62 -4.11 9.24
C LYS A 46 9.16 -3.80 7.81
N LEU A 47 8.97 -4.83 6.98
CA LEU A 47 8.58 -4.64 5.58
C LEU A 47 7.17 -4.04 5.46
N ALA A 48 6.22 -4.49 6.29
CA ALA A 48 4.88 -3.93 6.32
C ALA A 48 4.90 -2.43 6.69
N THR A 49 5.79 -2.05 7.60
CA THR A 49 5.98 -0.65 8.02
C THR A 49 6.62 0.19 6.91
N GLU A 50 7.62 -0.36 6.21
CA GLU A 50 8.26 0.30 5.05
C GLU A 50 7.26 0.56 3.92
N HIS A 51 6.43 -0.42 3.57
CA HIS A 51 5.35 -0.23 2.60
C HIS A 51 4.34 0.84 3.03
N LEU A 52 3.92 0.80 4.30
CA LEU A 52 2.99 1.78 4.84
C LEU A 52 3.58 3.20 4.80
N ASN A 53 4.84 3.33 5.21
CA ASN A 53 5.54 4.61 5.20
C ASN A 53 5.69 5.16 3.78
N ALA A 54 6.07 4.31 2.81
CA ALA A 54 6.17 4.70 1.41
C ALA A 54 4.81 5.16 0.85
N MET A 55 3.71 4.48 1.18
CA MET A 55 2.37 4.91 0.78
C MET A 55 1.98 6.27 1.36
N ASN A 56 2.35 6.56 2.61
CA ASN A 56 2.07 7.83 3.25
C ASN A 56 2.96 8.98 2.73
N ALA A 57 4.16 8.66 2.25
CA ALA A 57 5.06 9.62 1.62
C ALA A 57 4.60 10.08 0.22
N ILE A 58 3.73 9.30 -0.44
CA ILE A 58 3.09 9.69 -1.71
C ILE A 58 2.01 10.73 -1.39
N GLY A 59 2.38 12.01 -1.45
CA GLY A 59 1.52 13.13 -1.10
C GLY A 59 0.12 13.08 -1.74
N ASN A 60 -0.87 13.60 -1.00
CA ASN A 60 -2.30 13.52 -1.35
C ASN A 60 -2.85 12.08 -1.32
N CYS A 61 -2.40 11.29 -0.35
CA CYS A 61 -2.89 9.95 -0.10
C CYS A 61 -4.25 10.03 0.62
N PRO A 62 -5.28 9.26 0.21
CA PRO A 62 -6.62 9.31 0.83
C PRO A 62 -6.67 8.74 2.27
N MET A 63 -5.53 8.49 2.90
CA MET A 63 -5.40 7.72 4.15
C MET A 63 -5.47 8.58 5.42
N GLY A 64 -5.92 9.82 5.31
CA GLY A 64 -6.03 10.77 6.43
C GLY A 64 -4.85 11.74 6.50
N THR A 65 -5.17 13.00 6.76
CA THR A 65 -4.25 14.11 7.08
C THR A 65 -3.78 14.05 8.52
#